data_AF-A0A357I9A0-F1
#
_entry.id   AF-A0A357I9A0-F1
#
_cell.length_a   1.000
_cell.length_b   1.000
_cell.length_c   1.000
_cell.angle_alpha   90.00
_cell.angle_beta   90.00
_cell.angle_gamma   90.00
#
_symmetry.space_group_name_H-M   'P 1'
#
loop_
_entity.id
_entity.type
_entity.pdbx_description
1 polymer ?
#
loop_
_entity_poly.entity_id
_entity_poly.type
_entity_poly.pdbx_seq_one_letter_code
_entity_poly.pdbx_strand_id
1 'polypeptide(L)'
;MESESEPEEDRYVFAYTVTIRNIGVVPARLLTRHWVITDANGKVQEVRGEGVVGETPHLKPGEGFQYTSGTMLDTPMGAMGGTYQMVTDDGVEFDATIPDFLLTTPRTLH
;
A
#
# COMPACT_ATOMS: atom_id res chain seq x y z
N MET A 1 7.06 13.40 -6.69
CA MET A 1 6.96 12.63 -5.43
C MET A 1 8.31 12.50 -4.78
N GLU A 2 9.29 11.75 -5.30
CA GLU A 2 10.61 11.67 -4.64
C GLU A 2 11.32 13.04 -4.53
N SER A 3 11.17 13.90 -5.54
CA SER A 3 11.68 15.29 -5.56
C SER A 3 11.03 16.23 -4.54
N GLU A 4 10.02 15.76 -3.80
CA GLU A 4 9.34 16.50 -2.72
C GLU A 4 9.88 16.10 -1.33
N SER A 5 10.92 15.27 -1.29
CA SER A 5 11.64 14.96 -0.05
C SER A 5 12.55 16.14 0.32
N GLU A 6 12.62 16.44 1.61
CA GLU A 6 13.49 17.45 2.22
C GLU A 6 14.36 16.73 3.26
N PRO A 7 15.48 16.08 2.85
CA PRO A 7 16.29 15.27 3.77
C PRO A 7 16.94 16.07 4.89
N GLU A 8 17.13 17.38 4.71
CA GLU A 8 17.65 18.29 5.75
C GLU A 8 16.64 18.54 6.88
N GLU A 9 15.36 18.26 6.63
CA GLU A 9 14.25 18.36 7.61
C GLU A 9 13.69 16.98 8.00
N ASP A 10 14.47 15.90 7.78
CA ASP A 10 14.07 14.51 8.02
C ASP A 10 12.77 14.10 7.30
N ARG A 11 12.42 14.74 6.18
CA ARG A 11 11.16 14.52 5.47
C ARG A 11 11.38 13.73 4.19
N TYR A 12 10.98 12.46 4.16
CA TYR A 12 11.19 11.58 2.99
C TYR A 12 9.86 11.15 2.36
N VAL A 13 9.68 11.44 1.08
CA VAL A 13 8.48 11.09 0.32
C VAL A 13 8.76 9.87 -0.56
N PHE A 14 8.02 8.79 -0.29
CA PHE A 14 8.10 7.55 -1.07
C PHE A 14 6.85 7.38 -1.92
N ALA A 15 7.04 7.00 -3.19
CA ALA A 15 5.97 6.51 -4.04
C ALA A 15 5.99 4.98 -4.08
N TYR A 16 4.82 4.36 -4.08
CA TYR A 16 4.68 2.92 -4.24
C TYR A 16 3.59 2.62 -5.27
N THR A 17 3.81 1.54 -6.03
CA THR A 17 2.84 1.03 -7.01
C THR A 17 2.41 -0.36 -6.57
N VAL A 18 1.10 -0.56 -6.38
CA VAL A 18 0.53 -1.85 -6.01
C VAL A 18 -0.29 -2.39 -7.17
N THR A 19 -0.12 -3.67 -7.47
CA THR A 19 -0.97 -4.42 -8.40
C THR A 19 -1.76 -5.46 -7.61
N ILE A 20 -3.07 -5.31 -7.60
CA ILE A 20 -4.01 -6.26 -7.02
C ILE A 20 -4.50 -7.16 -8.16
N ARG A 21 -4.38 -8.48 -8.04
CA ARG A 21 -4.83 -9.43 -9.06
C ARG A 21 -5.75 -10.47 -8.44
N ASN A 22 -6.93 -10.66 -9.03
CA ASN A 22 -7.81 -11.74 -8.64
C ASN A 22 -7.35 -13.05 -9.31
N ILE A 23 -6.68 -13.90 -8.53
CA ILE A 23 -6.25 -15.25 -8.94
C ILE A 23 -7.27 -16.34 -8.57
N GLY A 24 -8.38 -15.95 -7.94
CA GLY A 24 -9.47 -16.84 -7.59
C GLY A 24 -10.43 -17.10 -8.75
N VAL A 25 -11.51 -17.81 -8.45
CA VAL A 25 -12.57 -18.18 -9.43
C VAL A 25 -13.88 -17.41 -9.23
N VAL A 26 -13.95 -16.56 -8.20
CA VAL A 26 -15.12 -15.71 -7.89
C VAL A 26 -14.71 -14.24 -7.99
N PRO A 27 -15.55 -13.34 -8.53
CA PRO A 27 -15.31 -11.91 -8.49
C PRO A 27 -15.22 -11.38 -7.05
N ALA A 28 -14.38 -10.38 -6.82
CA ALA A 28 -14.22 -9.76 -5.51
C ALA A 28 -14.02 -8.24 -5.63
N ARG A 29 -14.56 -7.49 -4.67
CA ARG A 29 -14.45 -6.04 -4.55
C ARG A 29 -13.60 -5.67 -3.35
N LEU A 30 -12.69 -4.72 -3.54
CA LEU A 30 -11.99 -4.08 -2.44
C LEU A 30 -12.89 -3.05 -1.76
N LEU A 31 -13.06 -3.19 -0.45
CA LEU A 31 -13.87 -2.28 0.38
C LEU A 31 -13.01 -1.26 1.11
N THR A 32 -12.02 -1.73 1.87
CA THR A 32 -11.18 -0.86 2.69
C THR A 32 -9.73 -1.30 2.63
N ARG A 33 -8.83 -0.40 3.04
CA ARG A 33 -7.41 -0.64 3.21
C ARG A 33 -7.01 -0.35 4.64
N HIS A 34 -6.07 -1.12 5.16
CA HIS A 34 -5.35 -0.86 6.39
C HIS A 34 -3.85 -1.02 6.12
N TRP A 35 -3.11 0.06 6.25
CA TRP A 35 -1.65 0.09 6.15
C TRP A 35 -1.05 0.16 7.54
N VAL A 36 0.03 -0.60 7.75
CA VAL A 36 0.94 -0.52 8.87
C VAL A 36 2.29 -0.08 8.31
N ILE A 37 2.77 1.06 8.76
CA ILE A 37 3.98 1.70 8.26
C ILE A 37 4.95 1.81 9.43
N THR A 38 6.13 1.21 9.31
CA THR A 38 7.15 1.23 10.36
C THR A 38 8.39 1.94 9.84
N ASP A 39 8.81 3.01 10.51
CA ASP A 39 10.01 3.76 10.15
C ASP A 39 11.29 3.06 10.68
N ALA A 40 12.47 3.57 10.32
CA ALA A 40 13.75 2.97 10.72
C ALA A 40 14.03 3.05 12.24
N ASN A 41 13.32 3.93 12.94
CA ASN A 41 13.41 4.12 14.40
C ASN A 41 12.41 3.22 15.15
N GLY A 42 11.59 2.44 14.44
CA GLY A 42 10.56 1.57 15.01
C GLY A 42 9.24 2.29 15.33
N LYS A 43 9.07 3.54 14.90
CA LYS A 43 7.79 4.26 15.02
C LYS A 43 6.80 3.64 14.04
N VAL A 44 5.65 3.22 14.56
CA VAL A 44 4.56 2.63 13.79
C VAL A 44 3.47 3.66 13.53
N GLN A 45 3.01 3.74 12.30
CA GLN A 45 1.85 4.53 11.87
C GLN A 45 0.84 3.62 11.20
N GLU A 46 -0.44 3.80 11.52
CA GLU A 46 -1.54 3.04 10.91
C GLU A 46 -2.43 3.97 10.09
N VAL A 47 -2.72 3.57 8.85
CA VAL A 47 -3.62 4.32 7.97
C VAL A 47 -4.76 3.41 7.55
N ARG A 48 -5.99 3.82 7.85
CA ARG A 48 -7.22 3.11 7.44
C ARG A 48 -8.07 3.99 6.54
N GLY A 49 -8.76 3.40 5.58
CA GLY A 49 -9.70 4.15 4.73
C GLY A 49 -10.45 3.29 3.74
N GLU A 50 -11.49 3.86 3.14
CA GLU A 50 -12.28 3.22 2.09
C GLU A 50 -11.51 3.19 0.77
N GLY A 51 -11.59 2.05 0.07
CA GLY A 51 -11.03 1.89 -1.25
C GLY A 51 -9.50 2.02 -1.29
N VAL A 52 -9.00 2.28 -2.49
CA VAL A 52 -7.62 2.69 -2.80
C VAL A 52 -7.69 3.84 -3.79
N VAL A 53 -6.94 4.91 -3.56
CA VAL A 53 -6.92 6.12 -4.44
C VAL A 53 -8.31 6.70 -4.79
N GLY A 54 -9.32 6.50 -3.94
CA GLY A 54 -10.70 6.94 -4.17
C GLY A 54 -11.57 5.95 -4.95
N GLU A 55 -11.05 4.75 -5.25
CA GLU A 55 -11.74 3.70 -5.98
C GLU A 55 -11.93 2.43 -5.14
N THR A 56 -13.03 1.71 -5.37
CA THR A 56 -13.32 0.40 -4.79
C THR A 56 -13.36 -0.66 -5.90
N PRO A 57 -12.19 -1.07 -6.43
CA PRO A 57 -12.12 -1.89 -7.63
C PRO A 57 -12.86 -3.22 -7.45
N HIS A 58 -13.67 -3.56 -8.44
CA HIS A 58 -14.32 -4.85 -8.56
C HIS A 58 -13.59 -5.70 -9.61
N LEU A 59 -12.98 -6.79 -9.17
CA LEU A 59 -12.05 -7.61 -9.96
C LEU A 59 -12.68 -8.97 -10.28
N LYS A 60 -12.93 -9.25 -11.56
CA LYS A 60 -13.31 -10.59 -12.02
C LYS A 60 -12.11 -11.53 -11.99
N PRO A 61 -12.34 -12.86 -12.03
CA PRO A 61 -11.27 -13.84 -12.16
C PRO A 61 -10.29 -13.50 -13.30
N GLY A 62 -9.00 -13.41 -12.96
CA GLY A 62 -7.92 -13.10 -13.90
C GLY A 62 -7.64 -11.60 -14.09
N GLU A 63 -8.56 -10.71 -13.70
CA GLU A 63 -8.36 -9.26 -13.79
C GLU A 63 -7.42 -8.75 -12.70
N GLY A 64 -6.87 -7.57 -12.95
CA GLY A 64 -6.07 -6.85 -11.98
C GLY A 64 -6.29 -5.34 -12.06
N PHE A 65 -5.98 -4.68 -10.96
CA PHE A 65 -6.03 -3.24 -10.81
C PHE A 65 -4.70 -2.76 -10.26
N GLN A 66 -4.13 -1.74 -10.91
CA GLN A 66 -2.86 -1.16 -10.51
C GLN A 66 -3.07 0.30 -10.14
N TYR A 67 -2.50 0.72 -9.02
CA TYR A 67 -2.50 2.11 -8.61
C TYR A 67 -1.16 2.52 -8.03
N THR A 68 -0.90 3.83 -8.07
CA THR A 68 0.28 4.44 -7.46
C THR A 68 -0.19 5.42 -6.39
N SER A 69 0.46 5.40 -5.24
CA SER A 69 0.23 6.35 -4.16
C SER A 69 1.55 6.69 -3.48
N GLY A 70 1.51 7.54 -2.45
CA GLY A 70 2.71 7.93 -1.72
C GLY A 70 2.49 7.95 -0.23
N THR A 71 3.60 7.85 0.51
CA THR A 71 3.65 8.05 1.95
C THR A 71 4.87 8.89 2.32
N MET A 72 4.84 9.48 3.51
CA MET A 72 5.93 10.27 4.05
C MET A 72 6.47 9.58 5.30
N LEU A 73 7.80 9.49 5.41
CA LEU A 73 8.49 8.99 6.59
C LEU A 73 9.45 10.04 7.13
N ASP A 74 9.70 9.95 8.43
CA ASP A 74 10.71 10.76 9.13
C ASP A 74 12.13 10.17 8.98
N THR A 75 12.27 9.08 8.20
CA THR A 75 13.53 8.32 8.05
C THR A 75 13.77 7.95 6.59
N PRO A 76 15.03 7.81 6.15
CA PRO A 76 15.38 7.48 4.76
C PRO A 76 15.04 6.02 4.37
N MET A 77 14.57 5.22 5.32
CA MET A 77 14.09 3.86 5.09
C MET A 77 12.94 3.52 6.04
N GLY A 78 12.14 2.52 5.68
CA GLY A 78 11.07 1.97 6.50
C GLY A 78 10.48 0.72 5.84
N ALA A 79 9.39 0.22 6.41
CA ALA A 79 8.61 -0.88 5.87
C ALA A 79 7.12 -0.54 5.84
N MET A 80 6.41 -1.05 4.85
CA MET A 80 4.97 -0.98 4.76
C MET A 80 4.40 -2.37 4.53
N GLY A 81 3.34 -2.70 5.26
CA GLY A 81 2.51 -3.88 5.03
C GLY A 81 1.08 -3.58 5.44
N GLY A 82 0.21 -4.58 5.44
CA GLY A 82 -1.18 -4.34 5.82
C GLY A 82 -2.17 -5.35 5.28
N THR A 83 -3.40 -4.89 5.11
CA THR A 83 -4.52 -5.70 4.63
C THR A 83 -5.47 -4.88 3.76
N TYR A 84 -6.11 -5.54 2.81
CA TYR A 84 -7.34 -5.06 2.18
C TYR A 84 -8.52 -5.88 2.67
N GLN A 85 -9.60 -5.21 3.07
CA GLN A 85 -10.88 -5.89 3.25
C GLN A 85 -11.52 -6.08 1.88
N MET A 86 -11.81 -7.32 1.55
CA MET A 86 -12.44 -7.71 0.30
C MET A 86 -13.81 -8.32 0.59
N VAL A 87 -14.73 -8.21 -0.38
CA VAL A 87 -15.99 -8.95 -0.39
C VAL A 87 -16.17 -9.61 -1.75
N THR A 88 -16.57 -10.87 -1.76
CA THR A 88 -16.92 -11.60 -3.00
C THR A 88 -18.35 -11.30 -3.44
N ASP A 89 -18.68 -11.59 -4.70
CA ASP A 89 -20.05 -11.40 -5.22
C ASP A 89 -21.11 -12.28 -4.52
N ASP A 90 -20.71 -13.38 -3.88
CA ASP A 90 -21.56 -14.22 -3.02
C ASP A 90 -21.66 -13.72 -1.56
N GLY A 91 -21.02 -12.58 -1.25
CA GLY A 91 -21.15 -11.88 0.03
C GLY A 91 -20.17 -12.34 1.12
N VAL A 92 -19.14 -13.13 0.77
CA VAL A 92 -18.12 -13.55 1.74
C VAL A 92 -17.07 -12.45 1.88
N GLU A 93 -16.87 -11.98 3.10
CA GLU A 93 -15.79 -11.05 3.43
C GLU A 93 -14.51 -11.80 3.77
N PHE A 94 -13.38 -11.29 3.29
CA PHE A 94 -12.06 -11.83 3.59
C PHE A 94 -10.98 -10.75 3.55
N ASP A 95 -9.86 -11.02 4.21
CA ASP A 95 -8.69 -10.14 4.22
C ASP A 95 -7.66 -10.61 3.18
N ALA A 96 -7.27 -9.70 2.30
CA ALA A 96 -6.10 -9.90 1.45
C ALA A 96 -4.88 -9.25 2.12
N THR A 97 -3.99 -10.07 2.68
CA THR A 97 -2.77 -9.60 3.33
C THR A 97 -1.78 -9.00 2.32
N ILE A 98 -1.21 -7.87 2.69
CA ILE A 98 -0.11 -7.21 2.00
C ILE A 98 1.16 -7.50 2.83
N PRO A 99 2.06 -8.36 2.35
CA PRO A 99 3.32 -8.61 3.04
C PRO A 99 4.15 -7.34 3.16
N ASP A 100 4.97 -7.27 4.20
CA ASP A 100 5.86 -6.13 4.40
C ASP A 100 6.83 -5.98 3.21
N PHE A 101 6.93 -4.77 2.69
CA PHE A 101 7.92 -4.36 1.71
C PHE A 101 8.68 -3.12 2.18
N LEU A 102 9.93 -3.01 1.75
CA LEU A 102 10.81 -1.92 2.17
C LEU A 102 10.57 -0.66 1.36
N LEU A 103 10.59 0.47 2.04
CA LEU A 103 10.76 1.80 1.48
C LEU A 103 12.21 2.20 1.73
N THR A 104 12.96 2.51 0.67
CA THR A 104 14.36 2.92 0.80
C THR A 104 14.67 3.98 -0.25
N THR A 105 15.39 5.03 0.13
CA THR A 105 15.97 5.92 -0.86
C THR A 105 17.03 5.15 -1.66
N PRO A 106 17.10 5.36 -3.00
CA PRO A 106 18.14 4.71 -3.79
C PRO A 106 19.52 5.15 -3.27
N ARG A 107 20.33 4.18 -2.85
CA ARG A 107 21.74 4.43 -2.51
C ARG A 107 22.45 4.88 -3.79
N THR A 108 22.71 6.17 -3.91
CA THR A 108 23.79 6.66 -4.77
C THR A 108 25.11 6.22 -4.15
N LEU A 109 25.68 5.14 -4.66
CA LEU A 109 27.07 4.79 -4.40
C LEU A 109 27.95 5.90 -5.00
N HIS A 110 28.70 6.60 -4.15
CA HIS A 110 29.82 7.48 -4.52
C HIS A 110 31.12 6.68 -4.54
#